data_AF-A0A062WME4-F1
#
_entry.id   AF-A0A062WME4-F1
#
_cell.length_a   1.000
_cell.length_b   1.000
_cell.length_c   1.000
_cell.angle_alpha   90.00
_cell.angle_beta   90.00
_cell.angle_gamma   90.00
#
_symmetry.space_group_name_H-M   'P 1'
#
loop_
_entity.id
_entity.type
_entity.pdbx_description
1 polymer ?
#
loop_
_entity_poly.entity_id
_entity_poly.type
_entity_poly.pdbx_seq_one_letter_code
_entity_poly.pdbx_strand_id
1 'polypeptide(L)'
;MFHDTLYQQMRHEQARQAAAQPQGRYVLPNIIEKTSRGEYGMDPYSKLLKERIVFLGVQIDDVSANDVMAQLLFLESEDPDRDISIYINSPGGSFTSLTAIYDTMQFVRPDISTICMGQAASAAAVLLAAGTPGKRFALENSRIL
;
A
#
# COMPACT_ATOMS: atom_id res chain seq x y z
N MET A 1 17.52 -34.23 -29.67
CA MET A 1 16.13 -33.90 -30.07
C MET A 1 15.10 -34.07 -28.95
N PHE A 2 15.33 -34.91 -27.92
CA PHE A 2 14.39 -35.12 -26.80
C PHE A 2 14.55 -34.18 -25.59
N HIS A 3 15.62 -33.38 -25.53
CA HIS A 3 15.91 -32.49 -24.38
C HIS A 3 15.30 -31.09 -24.53
N ASP A 4 15.14 -30.62 -25.76
CA ASP A 4 14.54 -29.32 -26.09
C ASP A 4 13.04 -29.28 -25.75
N THR A 5 12.35 -30.42 -25.91
CA THR A 5 10.90 -30.52 -25.74
C THR A 5 10.49 -30.37 -24.28
N LEU A 6 11.28 -30.92 -23.35
CA LEU A 6 11.06 -30.78 -21.90
C LEU A 6 11.33 -29.34 -21.43
N TYR A 7 12.35 -28.68 -21.97
CA TYR A 7 12.67 -27.30 -21.63
C TYR A 7 11.59 -26.32 -22.13
N GLN A 8 11.04 -26.58 -23.32
CA GLN A 8 9.90 -25.82 -23.83
C GLN A 8 8.63 -26.10 -23.03
N GLN A 9 8.36 -27.35 -22.66
CA GLN A 9 7.22 -27.70 -21.80
C GLN A 9 7.29 -27.01 -20.43
N MET A 10 8.46 -26.98 -19.79
CA MET A 10 8.64 -26.28 -18.50
C MET A 10 8.44 -24.77 -18.63
N ARG A 11 8.89 -24.11 -19.72
CA ARG A 11 8.58 -22.69 -19.96
C ARG A 11 7.09 -22.46 -20.20
N HIS A 12 6.42 -23.34 -20.94
CA HIS A 12 5.00 -23.22 -21.20
C HIS A 12 4.15 -23.47 -19.94
N GLU A 13 4.57 -24.36 -19.05
CA GLU A 13 3.97 -24.54 -17.73
C GLU A 13 4.21 -23.36 -16.81
N GLN A 14 5.44 -22.82 -16.75
CA GLN A 14 5.74 -21.62 -15.96
C GLN A 14 4.98 -20.39 -16.45
N ALA A 15 4.85 -20.21 -17.78
CA ALA A 15 4.05 -19.14 -18.36
C ALA A 15 2.54 -19.31 -18.11
N ARG A 16 2.04 -20.55 -18.10
CA ARG A 16 0.65 -20.86 -17.70
C ARG A 16 0.40 -20.61 -16.22
N GLN A 17 1.36 -20.90 -15.35
CA GLN A 17 1.28 -20.61 -13.91
C GLN A 17 1.34 -19.11 -13.62
N ALA A 18 2.12 -18.34 -14.38
CA ALA A 18 2.13 -16.87 -14.29
C ALA A 18 0.80 -16.24 -14.78
N ALA A 19 0.17 -16.83 -15.81
CA ALA A 19 -1.13 -16.38 -16.32
C ALA A 19 -2.33 -16.83 -15.46
N ALA A 20 -2.14 -17.77 -14.55
CA ALA A 20 -3.17 -18.32 -13.67
C ALA A 20 -3.14 -17.71 -12.26
N GLN A 21 -2.53 -16.53 -12.08
CA GLN A 21 -2.79 -15.74 -10.88
C GLN A 21 -4.27 -15.35 -10.89
N PRO A 22 -5.04 -15.63 -9.82
CA PRO A 22 -6.41 -15.18 -9.74
C PRO A 22 -6.43 -13.66 -9.87
N GLN A 23 -6.92 -13.16 -11.01
CA GLN A 23 -7.30 -11.75 -11.18
C GLN A 23 -8.54 -11.49 -10.31
N GLY A 24 -8.33 -11.49 -9.00
CA GLY A 24 -9.38 -11.47 -7.98
C GLY A 24 -10.01 -10.09 -7.85
N ARG A 25 -11.07 -9.87 -8.65
CA ARG A 25 -12.19 -8.91 -8.50
C ARG A 25 -11.86 -7.41 -8.48
N TYR A 26 -11.91 -6.80 -9.67
CA TYR A 26 -12.01 -5.35 -9.88
C TYR A 26 -13.45 -4.82 -9.70
N VAL A 27 -14.18 -5.27 -8.67
CA VAL A 27 -15.43 -4.62 -8.27
C VAL A 27 -15.31 -4.27 -6.79
N LEU A 28 -14.89 -3.03 -6.54
CA LEU A 28 -14.91 -2.49 -5.18
C LEU A 28 -16.37 -2.26 -4.78
N PRO A 29 -16.77 -2.65 -3.56
CA PRO A 29 -18.11 -2.34 -3.07
C PRO A 29 -18.24 -0.82 -2.94
N ASN A 30 -19.39 -0.30 -3.30
CA ASN A 30 -19.68 1.13 -3.13
C ASN A 30 -20.28 1.37 -1.74
N ILE A 31 -19.71 2.30 -1.00
CA ILE A 31 -20.21 2.79 0.29
C ILE A 31 -21.08 4.02 0.01
N ILE A 32 -22.33 4.01 0.48
CA ILE A 32 -23.26 5.13 0.31
C ILE A 32 -23.39 5.89 1.63
N GLU A 33 -22.94 7.14 1.66
CA GLU A 33 -23.16 8.07 2.77
C GLU A 33 -24.41 8.93 2.51
N LYS A 34 -25.32 8.99 3.49
CA LYS A 34 -26.51 9.86 3.43
C LYS A 34 -26.24 11.16 4.16
N THR A 35 -26.41 12.29 3.48
CA THR A 35 -26.30 13.63 4.05
C THR A 35 -27.61 14.38 3.86
N SER A 36 -27.79 15.50 4.56
CA SER A 36 -28.95 16.40 4.37
C SER A 36 -29.05 16.98 2.96
N ARG A 37 -27.95 16.93 2.16
CA ARG A 37 -27.88 17.42 0.78
C ARG A 37 -27.99 16.32 -0.28
N GLY A 38 -28.11 15.05 0.12
CA GLY A 38 -28.23 13.91 -0.80
C GLY A 38 -27.38 12.70 -0.39
N GLU A 39 -27.34 11.70 -1.27
CA GLU A 39 -26.53 10.49 -1.13
C GLU A 39 -25.24 10.60 -1.95
N TYR A 40 -24.10 10.24 -1.36
CA TYR A 40 -22.80 10.23 -2.03
C TYR A 40 -22.18 8.83 -1.95
N GLY A 41 -21.76 8.29 -3.09
CA GLY A 41 -21.11 6.98 -3.19
C GLY A 41 -19.58 7.12 -3.24
N MET A 42 -18.86 6.28 -2.51
CA MET A 42 -17.40 6.18 -2.58
C MET A 42 -16.95 4.73 -2.38
N ASP A 43 -15.81 4.35 -2.96
CA ASP A 43 -15.19 3.06 -2.66
C ASP A 43 -14.54 3.06 -1.25
N PRO A 44 -14.17 1.88 -0.72
CA PRO A 44 -13.63 1.79 0.64
C PRO A 44 -12.30 2.52 0.82
N TYR A 45 -11.44 2.58 -0.21
CA TYR A 45 -10.16 3.29 -0.10
C TYR A 45 -10.38 4.80 -0.07
N SER A 46 -11.31 5.32 -0.89
CA SER A 46 -11.73 6.73 -0.78
C SER A 46 -12.29 7.06 0.59
N LYS A 47 -13.07 6.16 1.21
CA LYS A 47 -13.55 6.34 2.58
C LYS A 47 -12.42 6.34 3.60
N LEU A 48 -11.46 5.44 3.48
CA LEU A 48 -10.26 5.40 4.34
C LEU A 48 -9.44 6.69 4.21
N LEU A 49 -9.20 7.16 2.98
CA LEU A 49 -8.45 8.39 2.74
C LEU A 49 -9.13 9.61 3.35
N LYS A 50 -10.47 9.69 3.31
CA LYS A 50 -11.25 10.73 4.01
C LYS A 50 -11.03 10.70 5.53
N GLU A 51 -10.81 9.52 6.10
CA GLU A 51 -10.43 9.35 7.51
C GLU A 51 -8.90 9.43 7.74
N ARG A 52 -8.15 9.91 6.74
CA ARG A 52 -6.68 10.09 6.75
C ARG A 52 -5.89 8.78 6.87
N ILE A 53 -6.42 7.71 6.30
CA ILE A 53 -5.77 6.39 6.26
C ILE A 53 -5.31 6.10 4.82
N VAL A 54 -4.01 5.93 4.65
CA VAL A 54 -3.34 5.50 3.42
C VAL A 54 -3.02 4.01 3.53
N PHE A 55 -3.36 3.22 2.49
CA PHE A 55 -3.15 1.76 2.51
C PHE A 55 -2.04 1.35 1.54
N LEU A 56 -0.88 0.96 2.08
CA LEU A 56 0.24 0.38 1.34
C LEU A 56 0.15 -1.15 1.37
N GLY A 57 -0.72 -1.69 0.51
CA GLY A 57 -1.08 -3.11 0.46
C GLY A 57 -0.42 -3.92 -0.66
N VAL A 58 0.53 -3.33 -1.38
CA VAL A 58 1.12 -3.88 -2.60
C VAL A 58 2.65 -3.86 -2.54
N GLN A 59 3.32 -4.46 -3.52
CA GLN A 59 4.75 -4.31 -3.71
C GLN A 59 5.11 -2.83 -3.91
N ILE A 60 6.23 -2.39 -3.33
CA ILE A 60 6.71 -1.01 -3.47
C ILE A 60 7.45 -0.87 -4.81
N ASP A 61 6.83 -0.15 -5.73
CA ASP A 61 7.33 0.22 -7.04
C ASP A 61 7.04 1.69 -7.33
N ASP A 62 7.41 2.18 -8.51
CA ASP A 62 7.26 3.60 -8.83
C ASP A 62 5.79 4.03 -8.88
N VAL A 63 4.87 3.14 -9.26
CA VAL A 63 3.43 3.44 -9.33
C VAL A 63 2.87 3.60 -7.92
N SER A 64 3.02 2.57 -7.09
CA SER A 64 2.54 2.58 -5.71
C SER A 64 3.20 3.68 -4.86
N ALA A 65 4.48 3.98 -5.10
CA ALA A 65 5.17 5.09 -4.43
C ALA A 65 4.59 6.45 -4.83
N ASN A 66 4.34 6.68 -6.13
CA ASN A 66 3.71 7.91 -6.59
C ASN A 66 2.30 8.09 -5.99
N ASP A 67 1.52 7.02 -5.92
CA ASP A 67 0.18 7.06 -5.32
C ASP A 67 0.24 7.41 -3.82
N VAL A 68 1.14 6.77 -3.06
CA VAL A 68 1.33 7.07 -1.63
C VAL A 68 1.79 8.51 -1.43
N MET A 69 2.78 8.99 -2.19
CA MET A 69 3.25 10.38 -2.10
C MET A 69 2.13 11.37 -2.39
N ALA A 70 1.35 11.15 -3.45
CA ALA A 70 0.23 12.01 -3.81
C ALA A 70 -0.82 12.06 -2.68
N GLN A 71 -1.12 10.91 -2.06
CA GLN A 71 -2.06 10.84 -0.92
C GLN A 71 -1.52 11.58 0.31
N LEU A 72 -0.24 11.44 0.64
CA LEU A 72 0.38 12.16 1.77
C LEU A 72 0.33 13.68 1.58
N LEU A 73 0.71 14.17 0.39
CA LEU A 73 0.68 15.60 0.07
C LEU A 73 -0.75 16.15 0.05
N PHE A 74 -1.71 15.38 -0.46
CA PHE A 74 -3.13 15.74 -0.40
C PHE A 74 -3.59 15.90 1.06
N LEU A 75 -3.31 14.92 1.92
CA LEU A 75 -3.71 14.96 3.33
C LEU A 75 -3.03 16.06 4.13
N GLU A 76 -1.76 16.37 3.82
CA GLU A 76 -1.06 17.55 4.34
C GLU A 76 -1.79 18.84 3.94
N SER A 77 -2.20 18.96 2.68
CA SER A 77 -2.86 20.17 2.19
C SER A 77 -4.26 20.39 2.79
N GLU A 78 -4.99 19.30 3.07
CA GLU A 78 -6.33 19.35 3.66
C GLU A 78 -6.31 19.75 5.13
N ASP A 79 -5.39 19.17 5.91
CA ASP A 79 -5.23 19.49 7.34
C ASP A 79 -3.81 19.11 7.79
N PRO A 80 -2.87 20.08 7.87
CA PRO A 80 -1.47 19.81 8.20
C PRO A 80 -1.24 19.51 9.68
N ASP A 81 -2.23 19.72 10.56
CA ASP A 81 -2.09 19.56 12.01
C ASP A 81 -2.62 18.19 12.49
N ARG A 82 -3.33 17.45 11.63
CA ARG A 82 -3.88 16.13 11.96
C ARG A 82 -3.01 15.00 11.44
N ASP A 83 -2.75 14.03 12.30
CA ASP A 83 -2.05 12.78 11.97
C ASP A 83 -2.56 12.11 10.70
N ILE A 84 -1.65 11.43 10.00
CA ILE A 84 -1.94 10.52 8.90
C ILE A 84 -1.58 9.10 9.33
N SER A 85 -2.44 8.12 9.06
CA SER A 85 -2.15 6.71 9.32
C SER A 85 -1.79 5.98 8.03
N ILE A 86 -0.67 5.28 8.01
CA ILE A 86 -0.26 4.40 6.92
C ILE A 86 -0.40 2.95 7.38
N TYR A 87 -1.32 2.21 6.75
CA TYR A 87 -1.51 0.79 6.98
C TYR A 87 -0.66 0.01 5.98
N ILE A 88 0.25 -0.81 6.50
CA ILE A 88 1.31 -1.47 5.71
C ILE A 88 1.06 -2.98 5.71
N ASN A 89 0.83 -3.52 4.52
CA ASN A 89 0.83 -4.95 4.23
C ASN A 89 1.58 -5.18 2.92
N SER A 90 2.92 -5.18 2.98
CA SER A 90 3.75 -5.15 1.78
C SER A 90 4.95 -6.09 1.90
N PRO A 91 5.31 -6.82 0.83
CA PRO A 91 6.54 -7.61 0.76
C PRO A 91 7.80 -6.74 0.58
N GLY A 92 7.67 -5.41 0.55
CA GLY A 92 8.75 -4.50 0.20
C GLY A 92 8.82 -4.26 -1.31
N GLY A 93 9.99 -3.85 -1.80
CA GLY A 93 10.18 -3.56 -3.21
C GLY A 93 11.44 -2.73 -3.49
N SER A 94 11.35 -1.83 -4.47
CA SER A 94 12.48 -1.03 -4.95
C SER A 94 13.01 -0.05 -3.89
N PHE A 95 14.33 0.10 -3.84
CA PHE A 95 15.00 1.03 -2.95
C PHE A 95 14.73 2.50 -3.31
N THR A 96 14.64 2.83 -4.60
CA THR A 96 14.36 4.22 -5.02
C THR A 96 12.93 4.64 -4.67
N SER A 97 11.97 3.74 -4.89
CA SER A 97 10.56 3.95 -4.58
C SER A 97 10.36 4.00 -3.05
N LEU A 98 11.13 3.21 -2.28
CA LEU A 98 11.24 3.35 -0.83
C LEU A 98 11.68 4.76 -0.42
N THR A 99 12.80 5.27 -0.95
CA THR A 99 13.33 6.58 -0.57
C THR A 99 12.35 7.71 -0.89
N ALA A 100 11.61 7.60 -1.98
CA ALA A 100 10.60 8.59 -2.35
C ALA A 100 9.46 8.67 -1.31
N ILE A 101 8.92 7.52 -0.89
CA ILE A 101 7.89 7.48 0.16
C ILE A 101 8.48 7.96 1.49
N TYR A 102 9.67 7.46 1.86
CA TYR A 102 10.34 7.80 3.11
C TYR A 102 10.56 9.31 3.24
N ASP A 103 11.15 9.95 2.23
CA ASP A 103 11.43 11.38 2.26
C ASP A 103 10.13 12.20 2.32
N THR A 104 9.07 11.75 1.63
CA THR A 104 7.75 12.38 1.73
C THR A 104 7.17 12.27 3.14
N MET A 105 7.28 11.12 3.79
CA MET A 105 6.85 10.94 5.18
C MET A 105 7.58 11.89 6.14
N GLN A 106 8.86 12.18 5.89
CA GLN A 106 9.64 13.12 6.72
C GLN A 106 9.40 14.59 6.34
N PHE A 107 8.95 14.85 5.12
CA PHE A 107 8.74 16.20 4.60
C PHE A 107 7.41 16.80 5.06
N VAL A 108 6.33 16.01 5.02
CA VAL A 108 4.99 16.51 5.35
C VAL A 108 4.90 16.92 6.84
N ARG A 109 4.13 17.97 7.12
CA ARG A 109 3.93 18.46 8.50
C ARG A 109 3.20 17.50 9.45
N PRO A 110 2.15 16.79 9.01
CA PRO A 110 1.47 15.82 9.87
C PRO A 110 2.39 14.74 10.43
N ASP A 111 2.15 14.37 11.68
CA ASP A 111 2.73 13.15 12.23
C ASP A 111 2.22 11.92 11.46
N ILE A 112 3.13 10.99 11.18
CA ILE A 112 2.81 9.76 10.45
C ILE A 112 2.75 8.59 11.42
N SER A 113 1.56 8.05 11.61
CA SER A 113 1.34 6.79 12.31
C SER A 113 1.49 5.62 11.35
N THR A 114 2.30 4.62 11.67
CA THR A 114 2.49 3.43 10.83
C THR A 114 1.98 2.18 11.52
N ILE A 115 1.19 1.36 10.81
CA ILE A 115 0.58 0.15 11.36
C ILE A 115 0.88 -1.03 10.44
N CYS A 116 1.62 -2.03 10.92
CA CYS A 116 1.83 -3.27 10.19
C CYS A 116 0.62 -4.21 10.33
N MET A 117 0.01 -4.57 9.20
CA MET A 117 -1.14 -5.46 9.11
C MET A 117 -0.78 -6.69 8.27
N GLY A 118 -0.30 -7.76 8.90
CA GLY A 118 0.12 -8.98 8.22
C GLY A 118 1.62 -9.01 7.99
N GLN A 119 2.16 -8.22 7.06
CA GLN A 119 3.61 -8.15 6.89
C GLN A 119 4.16 -6.77 6.49
N ALA A 120 5.37 -6.48 6.97
CA ALA A 120 6.22 -5.42 6.47
C ALA A 120 7.62 -5.99 6.28
N ALA A 121 7.98 -6.33 5.03
CA ALA A 121 9.27 -6.93 4.70
C ALA A 121 10.17 -5.95 3.92
N SER A 122 11.49 -6.03 4.14
CA SER A 122 12.48 -5.26 3.38
C SER A 122 12.19 -3.75 3.41
N ALA A 123 12.02 -3.09 2.26
CA ALA A 123 11.63 -1.69 2.15
C ALA A 123 10.39 -1.33 3.00
N ALA A 124 9.39 -2.22 3.09
CA ALA A 124 8.20 -1.94 3.90
C ALA A 124 8.51 -1.92 5.41
N ALA A 125 9.49 -2.71 5.88
CA ALA A 125 9.94 -2.66 7.27
C ALA A 125 10.62 -1.32 7.59
N VAL A 126 11.37 -0.76 6.64
CA VAL A 126 11.96 0.58 6.77
C VAL A 126 10.86 1.64 6.87
N LEU A 127 9.87 1.61 5.98
CA LEU A 127 8.73 2.54 6.05
C LEU A 127 7.92 2.40 7.34
N LEU A 128 7.71 1.16 7.82
CA LEU A 128 7.08 0.92 9.12
C LEU A 128 7.89 1.61 10.24
N ALA A 129 9.21 1.47 10.23
CA ALA A 129 10.08 2.06 11.23
C ALA A 129 10.18 3.61 11.12
N ALA A 130 9.89 4.16 9.95
CA ALA A 130 9.98 5.58 9.62
C ALA A 130 8.81 6.44 10.12
N GLY A 131 7.74 5.83 10.66
CA GLY A 131 6.66 6.56 11.31
C GLY A 131 7.16 7.38 12.51
N THR A 132 6.40 8.40 12.91
CA THR A 132 6.73 9.28 14.03
C THR A 132 6.99 8.46 15.31
N PRO A 133 8.04 8.78 16.10
CA PRO A 133 8.31 8.09 17.37
C PRO A 133 7.08 8.00 18.28
N GLY A 134 6.79 6.80 18.80
CA GLY A 134 5.61 6.54 19.62
C GLY A 134 4.31 6.24 18.84
N LYS A 135 4.33 6.38 17.50
CA LYS A 135 3.18 6.14 16.61
C LYS A 135 3.44 5.01 15.61
N ARG A 136 4.23 4.00 16.00
CA ARG A 136 4.60 2.85 15.16
C ARG A 136 4.08 1.58 15.80
N PHE A 137 3.17 0.89 15.11
CA PHE A 137 2.41 -0.23 15.65
C PHE A 137 2.44 -1.43 14.72
N ALA A 138 2.14 -2.59 15.28
CA ALA A 138 1.93 -3.82 14.53
C ALA A 138 0.80 -4.60 15.19
N LEU A 139 -0.01 -5.29 14.39
CA LEU A 139 -0.94 -6.27 14.91
C LEU A 139 -0.19 -7.50 15.45
N GLU A 140 -0.79 -8.22 16.40
CA GLU A 140 -0.16 -9.31 17.15
C GLU A 140 0.44 -10.41 16.26
N ASN A 141 -0.22 -10.74 15.15
CA ASN A 141 0.21 -11.78 14.22
C ASN A 141 0.99 -11.23 13.02
N SER A 142 1.35 -9.95 13.02
CA SER A 142 2.15 -9.35 11.96
C SER A 142 3.60 -9.81 12.04
N ARG A 143 4.24 -9.93 10.88
CA ARG A 143 5.67 -10.24 10.78
C ARG A 143 6.44 -9.09 10.15
N ILE A 144 7.62 -8.83 10.68
CA ILE A 144 8.55 -7.80 10.20
C ILE A 144 9.81 -8.53 9.78
N LEU A 145 10.24 -8.37 8.52
CA LEU A 145 11.38 -9.07 7.92
C LEU A 145 12.41 -8.12 7.34
#